data_AF-A0A0D3AYB7-F1
#
_entry.id   AF-A0A0D3AYB7-F1
#
_cell.length_a   1.000
_cell.length_b   1.000
_cell.length_c   1.000
_cell.angle_alpha   90.00
_cell.angle_beta   90.00
_cell.angle_gamma   90.00
#
_symmetry.space_group_name_H-M   'P 1'
#
loop_
_entity.id
_entity.type
_entity.pdbx_description
1 polymer ?
#
loop_
_entity_poly.entity_id
_entity_poly.type
_entity_poly.pdbx_seq_one_letter_code
_entity_poly.pdbx_strand_id
1 'polypeptide(L)'
;MSESSQDNINNPDGSITSVPTRFPYVPATPEPSPQNPVVSKDITVNRSKSTWMRLYVPTAALNGGSSEKLPLVVYYHGGGFATGSVDFYPHHDFCNLMARELNAVFASPSYRLAPVNRLPAAYNC
;
A
#
# COMPACT_ATOMS: atom_id res chain seq x y z
N MET A 1 -2.21 -24.21 16.52
CA MET A 1 -2.87 -23.08 15.82
C MET A 1 -2.37 -23.13 14.39
N SER A 2 -3.19 -23.61 13.46
CA SER A 2 -2.79 -23.77 12.06
C SER A 2 -2.80 -22.42 11.36
N GLU A 3 -1.62 -21.91 10.99
CA GLU A 3 -1.48 -20.82 10.03
C GLU A 3 -1.95 -21.33 8.66
N SER A 4 -3.20 -21.05 8.30
CA SER A 4 -3.68 -21.18 6.92
C SER A 4 -3.91 -19.78 6.36
N SER A 5 -2.93 -19.24 5.64
CA SER A 5 -3.14 -18.04 4.81
C SER A 5 -2.14 -18.03 3.66
N GLN A 6 -2.26 -19.00 2.75
CA GLN A 6 -1.86 -18.77 1.37
C GLN A 6 -3.13 -18.68 0.55
N ASP A 7 -3.62 -17.45 0.40
CA ASP A 7 -4.87 -17.12 -0.31
C ASP A 7 -4.71 -17.20 -1.85
N ASN A 8 -3.90 -18.14 -2.36
CA ASN A 8 -3.71 -18.31 -3.80
C ASN A 8 -3.57 -19.78 -4.19
N ILE A 9 -4.06 -20.10 -5.38
CA ILE A 9 -3.92 -21.41 -6.01
C ILE A 9 -2.83 -21.30 -7.07
N ASN A 10 -1.76 -22.09 -6.91
CA ASN A 10 -0.74 -22.25 -7.93
C ASN A 10 -1.27 -23.22 -8.99
N ASN A 11 -1.36 -22.77 -10.24
CA ASN A 11 -1.80 -23.59 -11.35
C ASN A 11 -0.61 -24.40 -11.92
N PRO A 12 -0.85 -25.57 -12.55
CA PRO A 12 0.22 -26.38 -13.14
C PRO A 12 1.05 -25.68 -14.22
N ASP A 13 0.49 -24.65 -14.88
CA ASP A 13 1.16 -23.83 -15.89
C ASP A 13 2.04 -22.72 -15.30
N GLY A 14 2.13 -22.62 -13.96
CA GLY A 14 2.89 -21.60 -13.24
C GLY A 14 2.18 -20.26 -13.11
N SER A 15 0.92 -20.14 -13.55
CA SER A 15 0.06 -19.01 -13.22
C SER A 15 -0.49 -19.11 -11.78
N ILE A 16 -0.94 -17.98 -11.24
CA ILE A 16 -1.48 -17.90 -9.88
C ILE A 16 -2.92 -17.37 -9.96
N THR A 17 -3.86 -18.12 -9.41
CA THR A 17 -5.25 -17.68 -9.24
C THR A 17 -5.42 -17.12 -7.83
N SER A 18 -5.81 -15.84 -7.73
CA SER A 18 -6.16 -15.23 -6.45
C SER A 18 -7.46 -15.81 -5.93
N VAL A 19 -7.46 -16.34 -4.70
CA VAL A 19 -8.71 -16.71 -4.03
C VAL A 19 -9.25 -15.50 -3.26
N PRO A 20 -10.56 -15.47 -2.94
CA PRO A 20 -11.15 -14.36 -2.20
C PRO A 20 -10.40 -14.13 -0.88
N THR A 21 -9.87 -12.93 -0.71
CA THR A 21 -9.16 -12.52 0.49
C THR A 21 -10.13 -12.31 1.64
N ARG A 22 -9.72 -12.63 2.87
CA ARG A 22 -10.52 -12.34 4.08
C ARG A 22 -10.76 -10.85 4.28
N PHE A 23 -9.85 -10.02 3.79
CA PHE A 23 -9.89 -8.56 3.96
C PHE A 23 -10.22 -7.86 2.64
N PRO A 24 -10.89 -6.69 2.69
CA PRO A 24 -11.26 -5.95 1.49
C PRO A 24 -10.09 -5.12 0.94
N TYR A 25 -10.26 -4.63 -0.28
CA TYR A 25 -9.53 -3.47 -0.80
C TYR A 25 -10.28 -2.20 -0.42
N VAL A 26 -9.56 -1.18 0.05
CA VAL A 26 -10.15 0.04 0.61
C VAL A 26 -9.75 1.27 -0.19
N PRO A 27 -10.69 2.20 -0.43
CA PRO A 27 -10.37 3.46 -1.09
C PRO A 27 -9.42 4.31 -0.23
N ALA A 28 -8.78 5.30 -0.85
CA ALA A 28 -8.05 6.31 -0.10
C ALA A 28 -9.03 7.14 0.77
N THR A 29 -8.54 7.68 1.88
CA THR A 29 -9.31 8.41 2.88
C THR A 29 -8.95 9.89 2.82
N PRO A 30 -9.60 10.71 1.97
CA PRO A 30 -9.22 12.10 1.77
C PRO A 30 -9.59 12.99 2.96
N GLU A 31 -10.62 12.61 3.70
CA GLU A 31 -11.14 13.37 4.85
C GLU A 31 -10.70 12.72 6.16
N PRO A 32 -10.12 13.48 7.10
CA PRO A 32 -9.71 12.92 8.37
C PRO A 32 -10.89 12.67 9.30
N SER A 33 -10.70 11.74 10.24
CA SER A 33 -11.66 11.51 11.33
C SER A 33 -10.97 11.59 12.69
N PRO A 34 -11.72 11.81 13.79
CA PRO A 34 -11.14 11.79 15.13
C PRO A 34 -10.41 10.47 15.44
N GLN A 35 -10.85 9.35 14.86
CA GLN A 35 -10.26 8.02 15.06
C GLN A 35 -9.03 7.78 14.16
N ASN A 36 -8.98 8.43 12.99
CA ASN A 36 -7.86 8.35 12.06
C ASN A 36 -7.50 9.76 11.56
N PRO A 37 -6.57 10.46 12.24
CA PRO A 37 -6.12 11.80 11.86
C PRO A 37 -5.11 11.78 10.70
N VAL A 38 -5.08 10.72 9.88
CA VAL A 38 -4.25 10.58 8.69
C VAL A 38 -5.15 10.60 7.46
N VAL A 39 -4.83 11.48 6.52
CA VAL A 39 -5.47 11.47 5.20
C VAL A 39 -4.64 10.66 4.23
N SER A 40 -5.28 10.02 3.26
CA SER A 40 -4.60 9.32 2.19
C SER A 40 -5.14 9.67 0.82
N LYS A 41 -4.25 9.58 -0.18
CA LYS A 41 -4.54 9.92 -1.57
C LYS A 41 -3.73 9.07 -2.54
N ASP A 42 -4.38 8.66 -3.62
CA ASP A 42 -3.75 7.90 -4.71
C ASP A 42 -3.16 8.85 -5.75
N ILE A 43 -1.93 8.56 -6.16
CA ILE A 43 -1.17 9.35 -7.13
C ILE A 43 -0.62 8.39 -8.18
N THR A 44 -0.93 8.65 -9.45
CA THR A 44 -0.33 7.92 -10.57
C THR A 44 1.17 8.21 -10.64
N VAL A 45 1.98 7.16 -10.70
CA VAL A 45 3.44 7.26 -10.80
C VAL A 45 3.88 7.07 -12.26
N ASN A 46 3.42 5.99 -12.90
CA ASN A 46 3.73 5.69 -14.30
C ASN A 46 2.53 5.08 -15.00
N ARG A 47 1.88 5.86 -15.88
CA ARG A 47 0.72 5.40 -16.67
C ARG A 47 1.07 4.22 -17.59
N SER A 48 2.26 4.20 -18.19
CA SER A 48 2.67 3.16 -19.14
C SER A 48 2.87 1.80 -18.49
N LYS A 49 3.20 1.77 -17.19
CA LYS A 49 3.39 0.56 -16.40
C LYS A 49 2.24 0.29 -15.43
N SER A 50 1.18 1.11 -15.50
CA SER A 50 0.03 1.09 -14.59
C SER A 50 0.42 1.14 -13.11
N THR A 51 1.50 1.85 -12.77
CA THR A 51 1.92 2.04 -11.37
C THR A 51 1.43 3.36 -10.81
N TRP A 52 1.04 3.30 -9.55
CA TRP A 52 0.53 4.38 -8.73
C TRP A 52 1.05 4.21 -7.30
N MET A 53 0.83 5.18 -6.42
CA MET A 53 1.16 5.06 -5.00
C MET A 53 0.07 5.70 -4.16
N ARG A 54 -0.10 5.24 -2.92
CA ARG A 54 -0.91 5.93 -1.92
C ARG A 54 -0.01 6.69 -0.98
N LEU A 55 -0.25 7.98 -0.85
CA LEU A 55 0.34 8.80 0.20
C LEU A 55 -0.55 8.79 1.43
N TYR A 56 0.07 8.85 2.60
CA TYR A 56 -0.55 8.95 3.91
C TYR A 56 0.10 10.12 4.64
N VAL A 57 -0.70 11.11 5.02
CA VAL A 57 -0.23 12.37 5.59
C VAL A 57 -0.94 12.65 6.90
N PRO A 58 -0.22 12.81 8.03
CA PRO A 58 -0.82 13.28 9.28
C PRO A 58 -1.46 14.66 9.10
N THR A 59 -2.73 14.82 9.49
CA THR A 59 -3.46 16.09 9.37
C THR A 59 -2.80 17.27 10.06
N ALA A 60 -2.08 17.02 11.17
CA ALA A 60 -1.33 18.05 11.87
C ALA A 60 -0.33 18.77 10.94
N ALA A 61 0.25 18.05 9.97
CA ALA A 61 1.17 18.61 8.97
C ALA A 61 0.47 19.43 7.88
N LEU A 62 -0.85 19.29 7.72
CA LEU A 62 -1.64 20.05 6.74
C LEU A 62 -2.21 21.34 7.33
N ASN A 63 -2.45 21.37 8.64
CA ASN A 63 -3.13 22.46 9.33
C ASN A 63 -2.18 23.52 9.93
N GLY A 64 -0.89 23.19 10.09
CA GLY A 64 0.10 24.10 10.67
C GLY A 64 0.80 24.93 9.60
N GLY A 65 0.81 26.26 9.75
CA GLY A 65 1.70 27.17 8.98
C GLY A 65 3.19 27.01 9.30
N SER A 66 3.59 25.90 9.93
CA SER A 66 4.98 25.55 10.21
C SER A 66 5.61 25.00 8.93
N SER A 67 6.83 25.47 8.62
CA SER A 67 7.62 25.00 7.47
C SER A 67 8.40 23.72 7.79
N GLU A 68 8.10 23.06 8.91
CA GLU A 68 8.83 21.88 9.34
C GLU A 68 8.47 20.67 8.47
N LYS A 69 9.49 20.09 7.83
CA LYS A 69 9.33 18.94 6.95
C LYS A 69 9.26 17.66 7.79
N LEU A 70 8.23 16.85 7.55
CA LEU A 70 8.17 15.50 8.11
C LEU A 70 9.11 14.53 7.38
N PRO A 71 9.60 13.48 8.05
CA PRO A 71 10.24 12.34 7.40
C PRO A 71 9.30 11.67 6.38
N LEU A 72 9.88 11.14 5.31
CA LEU A 72 9.18 10.31 4.33
C LEU A 72 9.63 8.86 4.49
N VAL A 73 8.67 7.96 4.71
CA VAL A 73 8.88 6.51 4.71
C VAL A 73 8.28 5.93 3.43
N VAL A 74 9.10 5.25 2.62
CA VAL A 74 8.62 4.51 1.45
C VAL A 74 8.39 3.05 1.87
N TYR A 75 7.13 2.63 1.91
CA TYR A 75 6.71 1.31 2.36
C TYR A 75 6.32 0.43 1.17
N TYR A 76 7.04 -0.66 0.96
CA TYR A 76 6.66 -1.70 -0.01
C TYR A 76 5.91 -2.80 0.72
N HIS A 77 4.71 -3.13 0.26
CA HIS A 77 3.93 -4.20 0.86
C HIS A 77 4.59 -5.57 0.70
N GLY A 78 4.20 -6.51 1.56
CA GLY A 78 4.63 -7.90 1.49
C GLY A 78 3.88 -8.70 0.41
N GLY A 79 3.96 -10.03 0.46
CA GLY A 79 3.27 -10.92 -0.49
C GLY A 79 4.19 -11.59 -1.52
N GLY A 80 5.49 -11.65 -1.24
CA GLY A 80 6.44 -12.45 -2.02
C GLY A 80 6.55 -12.04 -3.49
N PHE A 81 6.31 -10.76 -3.80
CA PHE A 81 6.24 -10.20 -5.16
C PHE A 81 5.09 -10.71 -6.04
N ALA A 82 4.19 -11.55 -5.52
CA ALA A 82 3.13 -12.18 -6.30
C ALA A 82 1.73 -11.78 -5.85
N THR A 83 1.59 -11.19 -4.66
CA THR A 83 0.29 -10.94 -4.03
C THR A 83 0.27 -9.60 -3.28
N GLY A 84 -0.94 -9.17 -2.92
CA GLY A 84 -1.17 -7.92 -2.20
C GLY A 84 -1.37 -6.72 -3.14
N SER A 85 -1.70 -5.58 -2.55
CA SER A 85 -1.83 -4.30 -3.24
C SER A 85 -1.71 -3.16 -2.23
N VAL A 86 -1.45 -1.96 -2.71
CA VAL A 86 -1.40 -0.72 -1.91
C VAL A 86 -2.73 -0.43 -1.20
N ASP A 87 -3.86 -0.77 -1.84
CA ASP A 87 -5.21 -0.60 -1.30
C ASP A 87 -5.72 -1.83 -0.52
N PHE A 88 -4.90 -2.87 -0.33
CA PHE A 88 -5.30 -4.01 0.50
C PHE A 88 -5.37 -3.60 1.99
N TYR A 89 -6.49 -3.88 2.66
CA TYR A 89 -6.78 -3.34 4.00
C TYR A 89 -5.65 -3.51 5.03
N PRO A 90 -5.00 -4.68 5.19
CA PRO A 90 -3.90 -4.82 6.15
C PRO A 90 -2.71 -3.86 5.88
N HIS A 91 -2.38 -3.60 4.61
CA HIS A 91 -1.32 -2.67 4.25
C HIS A 91 -1.75 -1.22 4.43
N HIS A 92 -3.02 -0.93 4.12
CA HIS A 92 -3.59 0.40 4.32
C HIS A 92 -3.67 0.77 5.81
N ASP A 93 -4.18 -0.12 6.65
CA ASP A 93 -4.31 0.08 8.09
C ASP A 93 -2.94 0.24 8.75
N PHE A 94 -1.96 -0.57 8.35
CA PHE A 94 -0.56 -0.41 8.78
C PHE A 94 0.00 0.97 8.45
N CYS A 95 -0.17 1.45 7.21
CA CYS A 95 0.35 2.77 6.81
C CYS A 95 -0.35 3.92 7.57
N ASN A 96 -1.66 3.84 7.81
CA ASN A 96 -2.38 4.82 8.64
C ASN A 96 -1.83 4.85 10.06
N LEU A 97 -1.72 3.68 10.70
CA LEU A 97 -1.22 3.56 12.06
C LEU A 97 0.19 4.14 12.16
N MET A 98 1.10 3.72 11.29
CA MET A 98 2.50 4.15 11.35
C MET A 98 2.70 5.62 11.01
N ALA A 99 1.96 6.17 10.05
CA ALA A 99 2.00 7.61 9.75
C ALA A 99 1.57 8.44 10.96
N ARG A 100 0.53 7.99 11.69
CA ARG A 100 0.07 8.61 12.93
C ARG A 100 1.11 8.49 14.05
N GLU A 101 1.55 7.28 14.37
CA GLU A 101 2.43 7.03 15.52
C GLU A 101 3.82 7.64 15.36
N LEU A 102 4.35 7.70 14.13
CA LEU A 102 5.69 8.24 13.86
C LEU A 102 5.67 9.72 13.46
N ASN A 103 4.49 10.32 13.31
CA ASN A 103 4.33 11.65 12.73
C ASN A 103 5.15 11.83 11.44
N ALA A 104 4.96 10.91 10.49
CA ALA A 104 5.72 10.84 9.25
C ALA A 104 4.78 10.65 8.04
N VAL A 105 5.23 11.09 6.87
CA VAL A 105 4.54 10.79 5.62
C VAL A 105 4.90 9.38 5.20
N PHE A 106 3.90 8.56 4.88
CA PHE A 106 4.10 7.24 4.29
C PHE A 106 3.73 7.28 2.81
N ALA A 107 4.59 6.75 1.95
CA ALA A 107 4.33 6.53 0.54
C ALA A 107 4.36 5.02 0.27
N SER A 108 3.23 4.48 -0.17
CA SER A 108 3.09 3.05 -0.51
C SER A 108 2.96 2.90 -2.03
N PRO A 109 4.05 2.63 -2.77
CA PRO A 109 4.01 2.42 -4.21
C PRO A 109 3.47 1.04 -4.57
N SER A 110 2.64 1.01 -5.62
CA SER A 110 2.22 -0.23 -6.27
C SER A 110 3.32 -0.68 -7.21
N TYR A 111 3.86 -1.85 -6.91
CA TYR A 111 4.84 -2.53 -7.75
C TYR A 111 4.15 -3.64 -8.55
N ARG A 112 4.70 -3.96 -9.72
CA ARG A 112 4.13 -4.98 -10.59
C ARG A 112 4.41 -6.38 -10.05
N LEU A 113 3.42 -7.26 -10.10
CA LEU A 113 3.47 -8.59 -9.50
C LEU A 113 3.87 -9.69 -10.49
N ALA A 114 4.61 -10.67 -9.98
CA ALA A 114 4.81 -11.98 -10.59
C ALA A 114 3.50 -12.80 -10.52
N PRO A 115 3.31 -13.81 -11.39
CA PRO A 115 4.23 -14.28 -12.43
C PRO A 115 4.24 -13.43 -13.71
N VAL A 116 3.26 -12.54 -13.89
CA VAL A 116 3.12 -11.72 -15.11
C VAL A 116 4.30 -10.76 -15.30
N ASN A 117 4.77 -10.16 -14.20
CA ASN A 117 5.89 -9.23 -14.20
C ASN A 117 6.97 -9.73 -13.24
N ARG A 118 7.80 -10.68 -13.70
CA ARG A 118 8.90 -11.23 -12.91
C ARG A 118 9.94 -10.15 -12.56
N LEU A 119 10.74 -10.41 -11.53
CA LEU A 119 11.89 -9.56 -11.21
C LEU A 119 12.79 -9.39 -12.46
N PRO A 120 13.31 -8.18 -12.72
CA PRO A 120 13.39 -7.01 -11.83
C PRO A 120 12.20 -6.02 -11.90
N ALA A 121 11.05 -6.43 -12.45
CA ALA A 121 9.92 -5.52 -12.70
C ALA A 121 9.43 -4.71 -11.48
N ALA A 122 9.51 -5.29 -10.27
CA ALA A 122 9.13 -4.62 -9.02
C ALA A 122 10.06 -3.46 -8.63
N TYR A 123 11.29 -3.43 -9.15
CA TYR A 123 12.26 -2.34 -8.93
C TYR A 123 12.22 -1.29 -10.04
N ASN A 124 11.82 -1.70 -11.24
CA ASN A 124 11.78 -0.87 -12.44
C ASN A 124 10.39 -0.25 -12.64
N CYS A 125 9.92 0.50 -11.65
CA CYS A 125 8.62 1.18 -11.64
C CYS A 125 8.48 2.29 -12.68
#